data_AF-A0A9E6ZC68-F1
#
_entry.id   AF-A0A9E6ZC68-F1
#
_cell.length_a   1.000
_cell.length_b   1.000
_cell.length_c   1.000
_cell.angle_alpha   90.00
_cell.angle_beta   90.00
_cell.angle_gamma   90.00
#
_symmetry.space_group_name_H-M   'P 1'
#
loop_
_entity.id
_entity.type
_entity.pdbx_description
1 polymer ?
#
loop_
_entity_poly.entity_id
_entity_poly.type
_entity_poly.pdbx_seq_one_letter_code
_entity_poly.pdbx_strand_id
1 'polypeptide(L)'
;MVLPSCVYTEKNGFYVNTEGRCSFVERVVLPLGEAKEDWKIIRALSEVLGYRLPYNTYAQVSEAVRTFLSAFQSPENGAYNPMSEEAYAPKTPKRTYVEKSPILSNNILKASIGFKSYVKLKEDARWP
;
A
#
# COMPACT_ATOMS: atom_id res chain seq x y z
N MET A 1 10.87 -10.14 15.30
CA MET A 1 9.42 -10.15 15.61
C MET A 1 8.65 -10.03 14.29
N VAL A 2 7.53 -10.74 14.16
CA VAL A 2 6.63 -10.66 12.99
C VAL A 2 5.24 -10.27 13.49
N LEU A 3 4.62 -9.25 12.87
CA LEU A 3 3.28 -8.77 13.21
C LEU A 3 2.34 -9.07 12.02
N PRO A 4 1.40 -10.02 12.15
CA PRO A 4 0.54 -10.42 11.04
C PRO A 4 -0.50 -9.34 10.74
N SER A 5 -0.58 -8.91 9.47
CA SER A 5 -1.55 -7.91 9.01
C SER A 5 -2.53 -8.46 7.97
N CYS A 6 -3.71 -7.84 7.89
CA CYS A 6 -4.79 -8.25 7.00
C CYS A 6 -4.46 -8.00 5.51
N VAL A 7 -4.91 -8.92 4.66
CA VAL A 7 -4.90 -8.71 3.19
C VAL A 7 -5.97 -7.69 2.77
N TYR A 8 -5.90 -7.16 1.54
CA TYR A 8 -6.83 -6.12 1.04
C TYR A 8 -8.31 -6.55 1.06
N THR A 9 -8.63 -7.85 0.99
CA THR A 9 -10.00 -8.35 1.08
C THR A 9 -10.51 -8.47 2.51
N GLU A 10 -9.63 -8.38 3.51
CA GLU A 10 -9.92 -8.58 4.93
C GLU A 10 -10.05 -7.27 5.72
N LYS A 11 -9.90 -6.12 5.05
CA LYS A 11 -9.90 -4.80 5.69
C LYS A 11 -10.58 -3.74 4.83
N ASN A 12 -11.08 -2.72 5.51
CA ASN A 12 -11.52 -1.49 4.88
C ASN A 12 -10.30 -0.60 4.64
N GLY A 13 -10.25 0.08 3.49
CA GLY A 13 -9.12 0.94 3.17
C GLY A 13 -9.33 1.88 1.99
N PHE A 14 -8.50 2.90 1.93
CA PHE A 14 -8.42 3.83 0.81
C PHE A 14 -7.20 3.51 -0.03
N TYR A 15 -7.38 3.47 -1.35
CA TYR A 15 -6.30 3.26 -2.32
C TYR A 15 -6.31 4.39 -3.33
N VAL A 16 -5.13 4.90 -3.66
CA VAL A 16 -4.95 5.96 -4.65
C VAL A 16 -4.14 5.41 -5.82
N ASN A 17 -4.68 5.55 -7.03
CA ASN A 17 -3.99 5.13 -8.25
C ASN A 17 -2.94 6.17 -8.68
N THR A 18 -2.10 5.83 -9.65
CA THR A 18 -1.05 6.73 -10.17
C THR A 18 -1.58 8.04 -10.76
N GLU A 19 -2.85 8.06 -11.16
CA GLU A 19 -3.56 9.24 -11.65
C GLU A 19 -4.14 10.11 -10.52
N GLY A 20 -3.91 9.76 -9.26
CA GLY A 20 -4.41 10.51 -8.10
C GLY A 20 -5.87 10.21 -7.71
N ARG A 21 -6.55 9.30 -8.42
CA ARG A 21 -7.93 8.90 -8.06
C ARG A 21 -7.95 8.03 -6.81
N CYS A 22 -8.66 8.48 -5.78
CA CYS A 22 -8.91 7.72 -4.57
C CYS A 22 -10.13 6.82 -4.73
N SER A 23 -10.01 5.56 -4.33
CA SER A 23 -11.09 4.57 -4.27
C SER A 23 -11.15 3.96 -2.87
N PHE A 24 -12.36 3.66 -2.42
CA PHE A 24 -12.60 2.96 -1.17
C PHE A 24 -12.83 1.47 -1.44
N VAL A 25 -12.21 0.61 -0.63
CA VAL A 25 -12.40 -0.84 -0.66
C VAL A 25 -13.01 -1.26 0.67
N GLU A 26 -14.08 -2.04 0.59
CA GLU A 26 -14.75 -2.63 1.73
C GLU A 26 -14.27 -4.07 1.96
N ARG A 27 -14.22 -4.45 3.23
CA ARG A 27 -13.89 -5.80 3.67
C ARG A 27 -14.93 -6.80 3.17
N VAL A 28 -14.44 -7.84 2.50
CA VAL A 28 -15.26 -8.94 1.97
C VAL A 28 -15.20 -10.18 2.88
N VAL A 29 -14.07 -10.43 3.53
CA VAL A 29 -13.86 -11.59 4.40
C VAL A 29 -13.32 -11.17 5.76
N LEU A 30 -13.52 -11.99 6.79
CA LEU A 30 -12.93 -11.73 8.10
C LEU A 30 -11.43 -12.03 8.08
N PRO A 31 -10.61 -11.29 8.85
CA PRO A 31 -9.19 -11.59 9.01
C PRO A 31 -8.93 -13.02 9.45
N LEU A 32 -7.95 -13.67 8.84
CA LEU A 32 -7.53 -15.01 9.21
C LEU A 32 -6.70 -15.02 10.50
N GLY A 33 -7.08 -15.89 11.44
CA GLY A 33 -6.34 -16.12 12.68
C GLY A 33 -6.24 -14.87 13.56
N GLU A 34 -5.02 -14.53 13.98
CA GLU A 34 -4.74 -13.36 14.84
C GLU A 34 -4.34 -12.10 14.04
N ALA A 35 -4.49 -12.13 12.70
CA ALA A 35 -4.18 -10.97 11.88
C ALA A 35 -5.06 -9.78 12.25
N LYS A 36 -4.43 -8.59 12.30
CA LYS A 36 -5.11 -7.33 12.60
C LYS A 36 -4.99 -6.36 11.43
N GLU A 37 -5.95 -5.45 11.34
CA GLU A 37 -5.88 -4.34 10.39
C GLU A 37 -4.61 -3.51 10.65
N ASP A 38 -3.96 -3.05 9.59
CA ASP A 38 -2.62 -2.45 9.70
C ASP A 38 -2.62 -1.23 10.63
N TRP A 39 -3.67 -0.40 10.60
CA TRP A 39 -3.79 0.77 11.47
C TRP A 39 -3.86 0.39 12.96
N LYS A 40 -4.48 -0.75 13.30
CA LYS A 40 -4.55 -1.24 14.70
C LYS A 40 -3.17 -1.67 15.18
N ILE A 41 -2.40 -2.32 14.30
CA ILE A 41 -1.02 -2.73 14.60
C ILE A 41 -0.15 -1.50 14.84
N ILE A 42 -0.21 -0.52 13.94
CA ILE A 42 0.56 0.74 14.06
C ILE A 42 0.13 1.51 15.32
N ARG A 43 -1.17 1.61 15.60
CA ARG A 43 -1.69 2.28 16.79
C ARG A 43 -1.25 1.59 18.08
N ALA A 44 -1.30 0.26 18.15
CA ALA A 44 -0.81 -0.48 19.32
C ALA A 44 0.71 -0.30 19.50
N LEU A 45 1.47 -0.37 18.41
CA LEU A 45 2.92 -0.16 18.44
C LEU A 45 3.28 1.25 18.92
N SER A 46 2.52 2.25 18.50
CA SER A 46 2.73 3.65 18.93
C SER A 46 2.63 3.82 20.45
N GLU A 47 1.78 3.03 21.11
CA GLU A 47 1.62 3.04 22.56
C GLU A 47 2.81 2.40 23.27
N VAL A 48 3.28 1.26 22.76
CA VAL A 48 4.45 0.55 23.27
C VAL A 48 5.72 1.40 23.14
N LEU A 49 5.83 2.18 22.07
CA LEU A 49 6.98 3.07 21.83
C LEU A 49 6.90 4.41 22.58
N GLY A 50 5.81 4.69 23.31
CA GLY A 50 5.62 5.96 24.03
C GLY A 50 5.17 7.14 23.15
N TYR A 51 4.88 6.92 21.87
CA TYR A 51 4.41 7.93 20.92
C TYR A 51 2.94 7.69 20.53
N ARG A 52 2.05 7.71 21.52
CA ARG A 52 0.64 7.32 21.33
C ARG A 52 -0.06 8.18 20.28
N LEU A 53 -0.52 7.54 19.20
CA LEU A 53 -1.31 8.20 18.17
C LEU A 53 -2.72 8.57 18.68
N PRO A 54 -3.29 9.72 18.25
CA PRO A 54 -4.57 10.24 18.74
C PRO A 54 -5.80 9.58 18.06
N TYR A 55 -5.71 8.31 17.69
CA TYR A 55 -6.79 7.57 17.01
C TYR A 55 -7.02 6.23 17.72
N ASN A 56 -8.27 5.93 18.07
CA ASN A 56 -8.64 4.67 18.71
C ASN A 56 -9.73 3.91 17.92
N THR A 57 -10.39 4.56 16.95
CA THR A 57 -11.43 3.96 16.13
C THR A 57 -11.11 4.07 14.64
N TYR A 58 -11.67 3.16 13.85
CA TYR A 58 -11.56 3.22 12.40
C TYR A 58 -12.15 4.53 11.85
N ALA A 59 -13.25 5.03 12.42
CA ALA A 59 -13.86 6.28 11.99
C ALA A 59 -12.90 7.47 12.10
N GLN A 60 -12.16 7.57 13.21
CA GLN A 60 -11.16 8.63 13.42
C GLN A 60 -10.00 8.54 12.42
N VAL A 61 -9.51 7.31 12.17
CA VAL A 61 -8.47 7.09 11.15
C VAL A 61 -9.00 7.44 9.75
N SER A 62 -10.22 7.01 9.44
CA SER A 62 -10.86 7.29 8.15
C SER A 62 -11.11 8.77 7.94
N GLU A 63 -11.47 9.51 8.98
CA GLU A 63 -11.62 10.96 8.94
C GLU A 63 -10.27 11.63 8.69
N ALA A 64 -9.23 11.28 9.45
CA ALA A 64 -7.88 11.81 9.25
C ALA A 64 -7.36 11.57 7.82
N VAL A 65 -7.61 10.36 7.27
CA VAL A 65 -7.25 10.03 5.88
C VAL A 65 -8.08 10.85 4.89
N ARG A 66 -9.38 11.05 5.11
CA ARG A 66 -10.21 11.89 4.23
C ARG A 66 -9.77 13.36 4.26
N THR A 67 -9.46 13.92 5.43
CA THR A 67 -8.92 15.28 5.55
C THR A 67 -7.60 15.42 4.80
N PHE A 68 -6.71 14.41 4.90
CA PHE A 68 -5.48 14.38 4.13
C PHE A 68 -5.75 14.32 2.62
N LEU A 69 -6.66 13.45 2.18
CA LEU A 69 -7.02 13.31 0.76
C LEU A 69 -7.68 14.56 0.18
N SER A 70 -8.53 15.24 0.95
CA SER A 70 -9.13 16.51 0.51
C SER A 70 -8.07 17.59 0.34
N ALA A 71 -7.12 17.69 1.28
CA ALA A 71 -6.00 18.60 1.13
C ALA A 71 -5.13 18.23 -0.08
N PHE A 72 -4.87 16.94 -0.29
CA PHE A 72 -4.10 16.45 -1.44
C PHE A 72 -4.75 16.79 -2.79
N GLN A 73 -6.08 16.86 -2.85
CA GLN A 73 -6.85 17.18 -4.06
C GLN A 73 -7.14 18.68 -4.24
N SER A 74 -6.83 19.53 -3.26
CA SER A 74 -7.04 20.97 -3.36
C SER A 74 -6.26 21.56 -4.56
N PRO A 75 -6.87 22.48 -5.35
CA PRO A 75 -6.17 23.16 -6.45
C PRO A 75 -4.89 23.88 -6.02
N GLU A 76 -4.81 24.34 -4.76
CA GLU A 76 -3.60 24.95 -4.18
C GLU A 76 -2.42 23.98 -4.02
N ASN A 77 -2.69 22.68 -3.88
CA ASN A 77 -1.70 21.59 -3.87
C ASN A 77 -1.59 20.90 -5.25
N GLY A 78 -2.53 21.20 -6.16
CA GLY A 78 -2.51 20.84 -7.58
C GLY A 78 -1.57 21.70 -8.43
N ALA A 79 -1.11 22.84 -7.90
CA ALA A 79 0.13 23.42 -8.36
C ALA A 79 1.26 22.52 -7.86
N TYR A 80 1.75 21.65 -8.72
CA TYR A 80 3.09 21.07 -8.59
C TYR A 80 4.03 22.20 -8.15
N ASN A 81 4.42 22.20 -6.88
CA ASN A 81 5.57 22.97 -6.45
C ASN A 81 6.74 22.06 -6.83
N PRO A 82 7.49 22.32 -7.92
CA PRO A 82 8.76 21.63 -8.08
C PRO A 82 9.50 21.90 -6.78
N MET A 83 9.85 20.83 -6.05
CA MET A 83 10.92 20.89 -5.07
C MET A 83 12.01 21.79 -5.67
N SER A 84 12.45 22.83 -4.96
CA SER A 84 13.53 23.69 -5.46
C SER A 84 14.67 22.79 -5.92
N GLU A 85 15.34 23.11 -7.03
CA GLU A 85 16.37 22.23 -7.62
C GLU A 85 17.43 21.81 -6.60
N GLU A 86 17.66 22.62 -5.56
CA GLU A 86 18.55 22.39 -4.43
C GLU A 86 18.11 21.25 -3.49
N ALA A 87 16.79 20.99 -3.38
CA ALA A 87 16.24 19.88 -2.62
C ALA A 87 16.26 18.55 -3.41
N TYR A 88 16.64 18.59 -4.69
CA TYR A 88 16.85 17.42 -5.53
C TYR A 88 18.19 16.76 -5.14
N ALA A 89 18.15 15.73 -4.28
CA ALA A 89 19.31 14.88 -4.04
C ALA A 89 19.92 14.43 -5.39
N PRO A 90 21.26 14.35 -5.54
CA PRO A 90 21.87 14.00 -6.82
C PRO A 90 21.19 12.77 -7.40
N LYS A 91 20.70 12.87 -8.65
CA LYS A 91 20.01 11.79 -9.36
C LYS A 91 20.89 10.55 -9.26
N THR A 92 20.56 9.66 -8.32
CA THR A 92 21.13 8.32 -8.27
C THR A 92 20.85 7.73 -9.66
N PRO A 93 21.80 7.00 -10.26
CA PRO A 93 21.58 6.42 -11.58
C PRO A 93 20.25 5.69 -11.54
N LYS A 94 19.31 6.10 -12.42
CA LYS A 94 17.97 5.53 -12.47
C LYS A 94 18.16 4.02 -12.63
N ARG A 95 17.95 3.28 -11.56
CA ARG A 95 17.92 1.83 -11.63
C ARG A 95 16.72 1.53 -12.53
N THR A 96 16.97 1.09 -13.76
CA THR A 96 15.88 0.65 -14.63
C THR A 96 15.18 -0.46 -13.88
N TYR A 97 13.98 -0.19 -13.36
CA TYR A 97 13.17 -1.20 -12.70
C TYR A 97 12.64 -2.12 -13.78
N VAL A 98 13.47 -3.08 -14.19
CA VAL A 98 13.02 -4.20 -15.00
C VAL A 98 12.45 -5.21 -14.00
N GLU A 99 11.14 -5.16 -13.80
CA GLU A 99 10.47 -6.19 -13.03
C GLU A 99 10.65 -7.52 -13.75
N LYS A 100 11.51 -8.38 -13.21
CA LYS A 100 11.88 -9.66 -13.85
C LYS A 100 10.67 -10.58 -14.07
N SER A 101 9.59 -10.37 -13.32
CA SER A 101 8.36 -11.14 -13.43
C SER A 101 7.15 -10.25 -13.08
N PRO A 102 6.57 -9.51 -14.03
CA PRO A 102 5.44 -8.60 -13.76
C PRO A 102 4.22 -9.33 -13.17
N ILE A 103 4.10 -10.64 -13.44
CA ILE A 103 3.04 -11.52 -12.93
C ILE A 103 3.18 -11.81 -11.43
N LEU A 104 4.39 -11.69 -10.87
CA LEU A 104 4.70 -11.96 -9.46
C LEU A 104 5.20 -10.69 -8.77
N SER A 105 4.53 -9.56 -8.98
CA SER A 105 4.97 -8.24 -8.50
C SER A 105 4.82 -8.07 -6.98
N ASN A 106 3.74 -8.60 -6.40
CA ASN A 106 3.44 -8.44 -4.96
C ASN A 106 3.45 -9.78 -4.20
N ASN A 107 3.35 -9.71 -2.87
CA ASN A 107 3.42 -10.90 -2.00
C ASN A 107 2.22 -11.84 -2.15
N ILE A 108 1.06 -11.30 -2.55
CA ILE A 108 -0.16 -12.10 -2.77
C ILE A 108 0.02 -12.97 -4.02
N LEU A 109 0.49 -12.36 -5.12
CA LEU A 109 0.78 -13.06 -6.37
C LEU A 109 1.95 -14.05 -6.20
N LYS A 110 3.01 -13.65 -5.48
CA LYS A 110 4.14 -14.53 -5.12
C LYS A 110 3.75 -15.67 -4.18
N ALA A 111 2.65 -15.60 -3.46
CA ALA A 111 2.17 -16.71 -2.65
C ALA A 111 1.30 -17.68 -3.47
N SER A 112 0.63 -17.18 -4.51
CA SER A 112 -0.31 -17.95 -5.33
C SER A 112 0.34 -19.11 -6.09
N ILE A 113 -0.18 -20.32 -5.88
CA ILE A 113 0.22 -21.53 -6.61
C ILE A 113 -0.16 -21.41 -8.09
N GLY A 114 -1.33 -20.84 -8.39
CA GLY A 114 -1.82 -20.67 -9.76
C GLY A 114 -0.91 -19.78 -10.59
N PHE A 115 -0.52 -18.62 -10.08
CA PHE A 115 0.38 -17.70 -10.78
C PHE A 115 1.79 -18.29 -10.93
N LYS A 116 2.31 -18.99 -9.91
CA LYS A 116 3.60 -19.70 -10.03
C LYS A 116 3.56 -20.78 -11.11
N SER A 117 2.48 -21.57 -11.15
CA SER A 117 2.31 -22.62 -12.15
C SER A 117 2.22 -22.02 -13.55
N TYR A 118 1.50 -20.91 -13.71
CA TYR A 118 1.42 -20.18 -14.98
C TYR A 118 2.77 -19.66 -15.46
N VAL A 119 3.57 -19.05 -14.57
CA VAL A 119 4.92 -18.55 -14.92
C VAL A 119 5.81 -19.71 -15.37
N LYS A 120 5.81 -20.83 -14.63
CA LYS A 120 6.57 -22.02 -15.00
C LYS A 120 6.15 -22.57 -16.36
N LEU A 121 4.84 -22.67 -16.62
CA LEU A 121 4.33 -23.11 -17.92
C LEU A 121 4.73 -22.16 -19.05
N LYS A 122 4.74 -20.85 -18.82
CA LYS A 122 5.16 -19.88 -19.83
C LYS A 122 6.66 -20.01 -20.17
N GLU A 123 7.49 -20.24 -19.16
CA GLU A 123 8.93 -20.48 -19.32
C GLU A 123 9.20 -21.81 -20.06
N ASP A 124 8.51 -22.88 -19.67
CA ASP A 124 8.65 -24.21 -20.25
C ASP A 124 8.09 -24.29 -21.70
N ALA A 125 6.99 -23.58 -21.98
CA ALA A 125 6.30 -23.62 -23.26
C ALA A 125 7.01 -22.85 -24.39
N ARG A 126 8.08 -22.10 -24.09
CA ARG A 126 8.84 -21.29 -25.07
C ARG A 126 7.90 -20.50 -26.01
N TRP A 127 6.80 -19.99 -25.48
CA TRP A 127 5.78 -19.29 -26.25
C TRP A 127 6.36 -17.93 -26.69
N PRO A 128 6.28 -17.56 -27.98
CA PRO A 128 6.84 -16.32 -28.49
C PRO A 128 6.24 -15.06 -27.84
#